data_AF-A0A554NA50-F1
#
_entry.id   AF-A0A554NA50-F1
#
_cell.length_a   1.000
_cell.length_b   1.000
_cell.length_c   1.000
_cell.angle_alpha   90.00
_cell.angle_beta   90.00
_cell.angle_gamma   90.00
#
_symmetry.space_group_name_H-M   'P 1'
#
loop_
_entity.id
_entity.type
_entity.pdbx_description
1 polymer ?
#
loop_
_entity_poly.entity_id
_entity_poly.type
_entity_poly.pdbx_seq_one_letter_code
_entity_poly.pdbx_strand_id
1 'polypeptide(L)'
;MSLSELIAGVEDHEKSLTVFNTDTETVESVRDQFRDRNLSVRAERTESGRPGSFVVLSSEREGDEDEVVTATNVEDVLSAPAGTEPGLDDDVHHPILDHLDETMFTSYDTEQMVAASREMEDRAWRLGEGSVYAGFQRLSILSDQMDVYTRLAAQENLDVHAYAYPDASVPDHDTDLTIHVERTEEIAESWFVVYDGNGVDVNKCALLAEERDDRAFYGFWTYDPETVDWIVDYLESAYGRIEQ
;
A
#
# COMPACT_ATOMS: atom_id res chain seq x y z
N MET A 1 10.04 -17.07 0.87
CA MET A 1 9.16 -15.89 0.86
C MET A 1 10.02 -14.71 0.52
N SER A 2 9.72 -14.15 -0.63
CA SER A 2 10.27 -12.98 -1.32
C SER A 2 9.16 -11.93 -1.43
N LEU A 3 9.49 -10.71 -1.83
CA LEU A 3 8.55 -9.64 -2.11
C LEU A 3 7.52 -10.07 -3.17
N SER A 4 7.95 -10.70 -4.26
CA SER A 4 7.02 -11.24 -5.27
C SER A 4 6.12 -12.35 -4.74
N GLU A 5 6.62 -13.21 -3.84
CA GLU A 5 5.78 -14.21 -3.16
C GLU A 5 4.75 -13.55 -2.22
N LEU A 6 5.09 -12.41 -1.58
CA LEU A 6 4.13 -11.63 -0.79
C LEU A 6 3.06 -11.00 -1.69
N ILE A 7 3.45 -10.37 -2.81
CA ILE A 7 2.50 -9.81 -3.78
C ILE A 7 1.54 -10.89 -4.27
N ALA A 8 2.06 -12.08 -4.64
CA ALA A 8 1.22 -13.20 -5.06
C ALA A 8 0.33 -13.73 -3.93
N GLY A 9 0.81 -13.68 -2.68
CA GLY A 9 0.02 -14.02 -1.51
C GLY A 9 -1.16 -13.08 -1.32
N VAL A 10 -0.93 -11.77 -1.32
CA VAL A 10 -2.01 -10.76 -1.19
C VAL A 10 -2.96 -10.80 -2.40
N GLU A 11 -2.45 -11.13 -3.60
CA GLU A 11 -3.27 -11.36 -4.80
C GLU A 11 -4.29 -12.49 -4.59
N ASP A 12 -3.91 -13.58 -3.91
CA ASP A 12 -4.78 -14.75 -3.65
C ASP A 12 -5.81 -14.49 -2.54
N HIS A 13 -5.55 -13.54 -1.63
CA HIS A 13 -6.46 -13.19 -0.52
C HIS A 13 -7.44 -12.07 -0.91
N GLU A 14 -8.33 -12.34 -1.87
CA GLU A 14 -9.36 -11.40 -2.31
C GLU A 14 -10.41 -11.15 -1.21
N LYS A 15 -10.65 -9.89 -0.83
CA LYS A 15 -11.74 -9.54 0.11
C LYS A 15 -13.08 -9.44 -0.64
N SER A 16 -14.19 -9.70 0.06
CA SER A 16 -15.55 -9.67 -0.54
C SER A 16 -16.32 -8.46 -0.08
N LEU A 17 -16.91 -7.71 -1.02
CA LEU A 17 -17.78 -6.57 -0.74
C LEU A 17 -19.23 -6.90 -1.15
N THR A 18 -20.09 -7.14 -0.16
CA THR A 18 -21.50 -7.48 -0.40
C THR A 18 -22.39 -6.26 -0.22
N VAL A 19 -23.07 -5.85 -1.29
CA VAL A 19 -24.01 -4.73 -1.30
C VAL A 19 -25.43 -5.26 -1.14
N PHE A 20 -26.13 -4.78 -0.11
CA PHE A 20 -27.45 -5.23 0.27
C PHE A 20 -28.56 -4.24 -0.13
N ASN A 21 -29.72 -4.79 -0.50
CA ASN A 21 -30.99 -4.05 -0.65
C ASN A 21 -30.96 -2.85 -1.61
N THR A 22 -30.08 -2.88 -2.61
CA THR A 22 -29.95 -1.82 -3.61
C THR A 22 -30.39 -2.24 -5.02
N ASP A 23 -30.35 -1.30 -5.96
CA ASP A 23 -30.57 -1.50 -7.39
C ASP A 23 -29.27 -1.82 -8.16
N THR A 24 -29.41 -2.39 -9.36
CA THR A 24 -28.28 -2.84 -10.17
C THR A 24 -27.35 -1.69 -10.58
N GLU A 25 -27.88 -0.50 -10.85
CA GLU A 25 -27.08 0.68 -11.24
C GLU A 25 -26.13 1.10 -10.11
N THR A 26 -26.61 1.05 -8.87
CA THR A 26 -25.79 1.29 -7.68
C THR A 26 -24.70 0.23 -7.52
N VAL A 27 -25.01 -1.05 -7.73
CA VAL A 27 -24.01 -2.14 -7.66
C VAL A 27 -22.93 -1.96 -8.74
N GLU A 28 -23.32 -1.59 -9.95
CA GLU A 28 -22.36 -1.31 -11.04
C GLU A 28 -21.47 -0.12 -10.70
N SER A 29 -22.03 0.94 -10.09
CA SER A 29 -21.25 2.10 -9.64
C SER A 29 -20.23 1.74 -8.57
N VAL A 30 -20.60 0.90 -7.58
CA VAL A 30 -19.69 0.38 -6.56
C VAL A 30 -18.61 -0.50 -7.20
N ARG A 31 -19.00 -1.36 -8.16
CA ARG A 31 -18.06 -2.23 -8.87
C ARG A 31 -17.06 -1.44 -9.72
N ASP A 32 -17.49 -0.39 -10.39
CA ASP A 32 -16.60 0.49 -11.15
C ASP A 32 -15.64 1.26 -10.23
N GLN A 33 -16.12 1.73 -9.07
CA GLN A 33 -15.29 2.44 -8.09
C GLN A 33 -14.18 1.56 -7.49
N PHE A 34 -14.43 0.27 -7.30
CA PHE A 34 -13.48 -0.69 -6.72
C PHE A 34 -12.83 -1.62 -7.74
N ARG A 35 -12.96 -1.32 -9.03
CA ARG A 35 -12.46 -2.18 -10.12
C ARG A 35 -10.95 -2.43 -10.04
N ASP A 36 -10.20 -1.42 -9.62
CA ASP A 36 -8.76 -1.48 -9.53
C ASP A 36 -8.27 -2.04 -8.18
N ARG A 37 -9.18 -2.58 -7.34
CA ARG A 37 -8.89 -3.18 -6.02
C ARG A 37 -9.05 -4.69 -6.04
N ASN A 38 -8.37 -5.42 -5.14
CA ASN A 38 -8.56 -6.87 -4.94
C ASN A 38 -9.87 -7.20 -4.21
N LEU A 39 -11.01 -6.82 -4.80
CA LEU A 39 -12.32 -6.95 -4.19
C LEU A 39 -13.36 -7.58 -5.13
N SER A 40 -14.03 -8.64 -4.67
CA SER A 40 -15.24 -9.13 -5.36
C SER A 40 -16.49 -8.43 -4.85
N VAL A 41 -17.13 -7.66 -5.73
CA VAL A 41 -18.43 -7.04 -5.44
C VAL A 41 -19.58 -8.01 -5.72
N ARG A 42 -20.36 -8.33 -4.69
CA ARG A 42 -21.56 -9.18 -4.71
C ARG A 42 -22.81 -8.36 -4.35
N ALA A 43 -23.96 -8.79 -4.84
CA ALA A 43 -25.24 -8.15 -4.55
C ALA A 43 -26.20 -9.13 -3.88
N GLU A 44 -26.73 -8.74 -2.72
CA GLU A 44 -27.66 -9.55 -1.94
C GLU A 44 -28.88 -8.73 -1.48
N ARG A 45 -29.93 -9.41 -1.04
CA ARG A 45 -31.09 -8.79 -0.40
C ARG A 45 -31.41 -9.52 0.89
N THR A 46 -31.58 -8.73 1.95
CA THR A 46 -32.12 -9.23 3.21
C THR A 46 -33.56 -9.72 3.00
N GLU A 47 -33.96 -10.78 3.70
CA GLU A 47 -35.33 -11.34 3.61
C GLU A 47 -36.40 -10.29 3.91
N SER A 48 -36.09 -9.35 4.80
CA SER A 48 -36.95 -8.24 5.22
C SER A 48 -36.89 -7.01 4.32
N GLY A 49 -35.92 -6.91 3.39
CA GLY A 49 -35.59 -5.67 2.68
C GLY A 49 -35.21 -4.51 3.62
N ARG A 50 -34.78 -4.85 4.84
CA ARG A 50 -34.45 -3.93 5.93
C ARG A 50 -33.22 -4.46 6.67
N PRO A 51 -32.25 -3.60 7.08
CA PRO A 51 -32.17 -2.15 6.86
C PRO A 51 -32.08 -1.75 5.37
N GLY A 52 -32.05 -0.44 5.06
CA GLY A 52 -32.02 0.06 3.67
C GLY A 52 -30.76 -0.36 2.90
N SER A 53 -30.27 0.47 1.99
CA SER A 53 -29.07 0.13 1.21
C SER A 53 -27.81 0.21 2.07
N PHE A 54 -27.13 -0.93 2.28
CA PHE A 54 -25.88 -0.99 3.05
C PHE A 54 -24.86 -1.92 2.39
N VAL A 55 -23.60 -1.78 2.76
CA VAL A 55 -22.46 -2.54 2.25
C VAL A 55 -21.77 -3.24 3.41
N VAL A 56 -21.38 -4.50 3.21
CA VAL A 56 -20.62 -5.30 4.16
C VAL A 56 -19.31 -5.71 3.49
N LEU A 57 -18.19 -5.40 4.14
CA LEU A 57 -16.88 -5.93 3.79
C LEU A 57 -16.65 -7.20 4.61
N SER A 58 -16.32 -8.30 3.94
CA SER A 58 -15.95 -9.56 4.55
C SER A 58 -14.60 -10.05 4.06
N SER A 59 -13.86 -10.71 4.94
CA SER A 59 -12.59 -11.37 4.63
C SER A 59 -12.77 -12.87 4.78
N GLU A 60 -12.15 -13.63 3.87
CA GLU A 60 -12.02 -15.06 4.06
C GLU A 60 -11.11 -15.30 5.27
N ARG A 61 -11.56 -16.10 6.23
CA ARG A 61 -10.73 -16.61 7.33
C ARG A 61 -10.45 -18.09 7.05
N GLU A 62 -9.41 -18.66 7.65
CA GLU A 62 -9.24 -20.12 7.72
C GLU A 62 -10.45 -20.77 8.44
N GLY A 63 -11.48 -21.13 7.66
CA GLY A 63 -12.76 -21.72 8.10
C GLY A 63 -13.89 -21.43 7.10
N ASP A 64 -14.93 -22.27 7.06
CA ASP A 64 -16.05 -22.20 6.09
C ASP A 64 -16.98 -20.95 6.23
N GLU A 65 -16.63 -19.94 7.04
CA GLU A 65 -17.48 -18.78 7.32
C GLU A 65 -16.70 -17.47 7.12
N ASP A 66 -17.20 -16.61 6.22
CA ASP A 66 -16.68 -15.25 6.00
C ASP A 66 -16.75 -14.41 7.29
N GLU A 67 -15.64 -13.76 7.66
CA GLU A 67 -15.62 -12.84 8.80
C GLU A 67 -16.07 -11.45 8.35
N VAL A 68 -17.09 -10.89 9.01
CA VAL A 68 -17.54 -9.52 8.75
C VAL A 68 -16.53 -8.55 9.37
N VAL A 69 -15.84 -7.83 8.50
CA VAL A 69 -14.84 -6.82 8.89
C VAL A 69 -15.53 -5.52 9.28
N THR A 70 -16.40 -4.99 8.41
CA THR A 70 -17.12 -3.74 8.67
C THR A 70 -18.40 -3.64 7.83
N ALA A 71 -19.32 -2.77 8.24
CA ALA A 71 -20.56 -2.48 7.50
C ALA A 71 -20.91 -0.99 7.55
N THR A 72 -21.26 -0.40 6.41
CA THR A 72 -21.65 1.02 6.29
C THR A 72 -22.79 1.22 5.27
N ASN A 73 -23.34 2.44 5.16
CA ASN A 73 -24.35 2.73 4.14
C ASN A 73 -23.72 2.84 2.74
N VAL A 74 -24.46 2.41 1.72
CA VAL A 74 -23.94 2.47 0.33
C VAL A 74 -23.66 3.91 -0.13
N GLU A 75 -24.42 4.90 0.38
CA GLU A 75 -24.23 6.31 0.05
C GLU A 75 -22.91 6.86 0.60
N ASP A 76 -22.48 6.38 1.77
CA ASP A 76 -21.18 6.76 2.37
C ASP A 76 -20.01 6.19 1.56
N VAL A 77 -20.22 5.06 0.87
CA VAL A 77 -19.21 4.45 -0.03
C VAL A 77 -19.12 5.19 -1.34
N LEU A 78 -20.25 5.49 -1.96
CA LEU A 78 -20.33 6.19 -3.25
C LEU A 78 -19.99 7.69 -3.14
N SER A 79 -20.09 8.26 -1.93
CA SER A 79 -19.67 9.63 -1.68
C SER A 79 -18.15 9.75 -1.54
N ALA A 80 -17.43 8.63 -1.37
CA ALA A 80 -15.97 8.63 -1.51
C ALA A 80 -15.64 8.93 -2.98
N PRO A 81 -14.84 9.95 -3.28
CA PRO A 81 -14.42 10.21 -4.66
C PRO A 81 -13.86 8.92 -5.29
N ALA A 82 -14.27 8.64 -6.53
CA ALA A 82 -13.63 7.59 -7.32
C ALA A 82 -12.15 7.98 -7.49
N GLY A 83 -11.25 7.21 -6.86
CA GLY A 83 -9.83 7.56 -6.74
C GLY A 83 -9.41 8.14 -5.38
N THR A 84 -10.27 8.14 -4.36
CA THR A 84 -9.82 8.43 -2.98
C THR A 84 -9.03 7.26 -2.43
N GLU A 85 -7.73 7.44 -2.52
CA GLU A 85 -6.71 6.81 -1.71
C GLU A 85 -7.04 7.12 -0.22
N PRO A 86 -7.35 6.12 0.64
CA PRO A 86 -7.45 6.30 2.09
C PRO A 86 -6.33 7.20 2.61
N GLY A 87 -6.69 8.31 3.26
CA GLY A 87 -5.70 9.22 3.86
C GLY A 87 -5.44 10.52 3.10
N LEU A 88 -5.93 10.70 1.87
CA LEU A 88 -5.74 11.96 1.12
C LEU A 88 -6.65 13.12 1.55
N ASP A 89 -7.82 12.84 2.12
CA ASP A 89 -8.79 13.86 2.54
C ASP A 89 -9.27 13.60 3.98
N ASP A 90 -8.69 14.34 4.94
CA ASP A 90 -9.11 14.33 6.36
C ASP A 90 -10.56 14.85 6.56
N ASP A 91 -11.20 15.37 5.52
CA ASP A 91 -12.55 15.95 5.56
C ASP A 91 -13.69 14.95 5.31
N VAL A 92 -13.42 13.71 4.86
CA VAL A 92 -14.46 12.67 4.72
C VAL A 92 -13.96 11.31 5.23
N HIS A 93 -14.29 11.01 6.49
CA HIS A 93 -14.03 9.69 7.09
C HIS A 93 -14.85 8.60 6.39
N HIS A 94 -14.18 7.61 5.79
CA HIS A 94 -14.80 6.49 5.11
C HIS A 94 -14.44 5.16 5.81
N PRO A 95 -15.32 4.63 6.69
CA PRO A 95 -15.04 3.47 7.52
C PRO A 95 -14.65 2.20 6.74
N ILE A 96 -15.11 2.06 5.49
CA ILE A 96 -14.72 0.91 4.65
C ILE A 96 -13.30 1.05 4.15
N LEU A 97 -12.84 2.27 3.84
CA LEU A 97 -11.46 2.50 3.42
C LEU A 97 -10.49 2.25 4.57
N ASP A 98 -10.89 2.56 5.82
CA ASP A 98 -10.09 2.30 7.02
C ASP A 98 -9.90 0.79 7.31
N HIS A 99 -10.73 -0.08 6.74
CA HIS A 99 -10.65 -1.54 6.95
C HIS A 99 -10.26 -2.31 5.67
N LEU A 100 -9.98 -1.57 4.59
CA LEU A 100 -9.21 -2.08 3.47
C LEU A 100 -7.75 -1.91 3.85
N ASP A 101 -7.31 -2.74 4.79
CA ASP A 101 -5.92 -2.72 5.27
C ASP A 101 -4.94 -2.98 4.12
N GLU A 102 -5.41 -3.57 3.02
CA GLU A 102 -4.67 -3.83 1.79
C GLU A 102 -5.52 -3.44 0.59
N THR A 103 -4.97 -2.63 -0.32
CA THR A 103 -5.54 -2.50 -1.68
C THR A 103 -4.50 -2.96 -2.67
N MET A 104 -4.72 -4.12 -3.30
CA MET A 104 -3.96 -4.43 -4.51
C MET A 104 -4.39 -3.49 -5.62
N PHE A 105 -3.43 -3.14 -6.47
CA PHE A 105 -3.67 -2.56 -7.78
C PHE A 105 -2.98 -3.44 -8.82
N THR A 106 -3.62 -3.55 -9.98
CA THR A 106 -3.19 -4.45 -11.06
C THR A 106 -2.71 -3.71 -12.31
N SER A 107 -2.65 -2.37 -12.31
CA SER A 107 -2.18 -1.62 -13.47
C SER A 107 -1.82 -0.17 -13.16
N TYR A 108 -0.96 0.06 -12.17
CA TYR A 108 -0.51 1.44 -11.93
C TYR A 108 0.56 1.82 -12.93
N ASP A 109 0.43 3.02 -13.50
CA ASP A 109 1.49 3.68 -14.25
C ASP A 109 2.49 4.35 -13.29
N THR A 110 3.66 4.75 -13.80
CA THR A 110 4.70 5.43 -13.01
C THR A 110 4.19 6.67 -12.25
N GLU A 111 3.30 7.45 -12.85
CA GLU A 111 2.74 8.65 -12.18
C GLU A 111 1.91 8.29 -10.94
N GLN A 112 1.17 7.18 -10.99
CA GLN A 112 0.38 6.68 -9.87
C GLN A 112 1.28 6.10 -8.77
N MET A 113 2.35 5.37 -9.15
CA MET A 113 3.35 4.87 -8.20
C MET A 113 4.05 6.01 -7.44
N VAL A 114 4.40 7.10 -8.13
CA VAL A 114 5.01 8.27 -7.50
C VAL A 114 4.01 8.97 -6.56
N ALA A 115 2.74 9.08 -6.94
CA ALA A 115 1.71 9.65 -6.10
C ALA A 115 1.52 8.85 -4.79
N ALA A 116 1.37 7.53 -4.91
CA ALA A 116 1.23 6.63 -3.77
C ALA A 116 2.46 6.65 -2.86
N SER A 117 3.67 6.66 -3.44
CA SER A 117 4.93 6.76 -2.67
C SER A 117 4.99 8.05 -1.86
N ARG A 118 4.60 9.18 -2.47
CA ARG A 118 4.59 10.49 -1.81
C ARG A 118 3.64 10.56 -0.62
N GLU A 119 2.54 9.81 -0.65
CA GLU A 119 1.63 9.75 0.49
C GLU A 119 2.31 9.11 1.72
N MET A 120 2.98 7.96 1.50
CA MET A 120 3.72 7.26 2.55
C MET A 120 4.87 8.11 3.08
N GLU A 121 5.61 8.77 2.18
CA GLU A 121 6.69 9.69 2.51
C GLU A 121 6.18 10.91 3.32
N ASP A 122 5.05 11.49 2.93
CA ASP A 122 4.47 12.65 3.63
C ASP A 122 3.98 12.26 5.03
N ARG A 123 3.41 11.06 5.19
CA ARG A 123 3.04 10.51 6.50
C ARG A 123 4.27 10.36 7.41
N ALA A 124 5.33 9.74 6.90
CA ALA A 124 6.59 9.61 7.63
C ALA A 124 7.20 10.98 7.98
N TRP A 125 7.15 11.93 7.05
CA TRP A 125 7.64 13.29 7.29
C TRP A 125 6.83 14.06 8.35
N ARG A 126 5.50 13.93 8.35
CA ARG A 126 4.61 14.58 9.33
C ARG A 126 4.82 14.08 10.75
N LEU A 127 5.07 12.78 10.90
CA LEU A 127 5.34 12.17 12.20
C LEU A 127 6.80 12.39 12.62
N GLY A 128 7.74 12.27 11.68
CA GLY A 128 9.15 12.60 11.87
C GLY A 128 9.90 11.66 12.82
N GLU A 129 9.36 10.46 13.06
CA GLU A 129 9.91 9.46 13.98
C GLU A 129 9.79 8.06 13.34
N GLY A 130 10.80 7.20 13.51
CA GLY A 130 10.77 5.80 13.04
C GLY A 130 11.73 5.54 11.88
N SER A 131 11.38 4.61 11.00
CA SER A 131 12.22 4.18 9.88
C SER A 131 11.42 4.08 8.58
N VAL A 132 12.00 4.62 7.50
CA VAL A 132 11.48 4.54 6.14
C VAL A 132 12.40 3.67 5.29
N TYR A 133 11.85 2.69 4.60
CA TYR A 133 12.55 1.80 3.69
C TYR A 133 11.99 1.98 2.28
N ALA A 134 12.81 2.40 1.34
CA ALA A 134 12.39 2.70 -0.02
C ALA A 134 13.22 1.96 -1.08
N GLY A 135 12.57 1.26 -1.99
CA GLY A 135 13.17 0.56 -3.12
C GLY A 135 12.96 1.32 -4.42
N PHE A 136 14.05 1.73 -5.07
CA PHE A 136 14.02 2.58 -6.26
C PHE A 136 14.24 1.83 -7.57
N GLN A 137 14.33 0.49 -7.52
CA GLN A 137 14.79 -0.37 -8.61
C GLN A 137 16.26 -0.13 -9.00
N ARG A 138 16.66 1.11 -9.29
CA ARG A 138 17.97 1.50 -9.85
C ARG A 138 18.55 2.74 -9.16
N LEU A 139 19.89 2.81 -9.09
CA LEU A 139 20.59 3.97 -8.53
C LEU A 139 20.39 5.25 -9.36
N SER A 140 20.17 5.13 -10.68
CA SER A 140 19.83 6.28 -11.52
C SER A 140 18.51 6.94 -11.10
N ILE A 141 17.50 6.15 -10.73
CA ILE A 141 16.19 6.62 -10.25
C ILE A 141 16.33 7.26 -8.87
N LEU A 142 17.06 6.60 -7.96
CA LEU A 142 17.38 7.17 -6.64
C LEU A 142 18.03 8.55 -6.76
N SER A 143 19.00 8.69 -7.68
CA SER A 143 19.72 9.94 -7.91
C SER A 143 18.79 11.10 -8.27
N ASP A 144 17.75 10.85 -9.05
CA ASP A 144 16.73 11.86 -9.40
C ASP A 144 15.82 12.23 -8.22
N GLN A 145 15.71 11.38 -7.19
CA GLN A 145 14.89 11.61 -5.99
C GLN A 145 15.72 12.03 -4.76
N MET A 146 17.01 12.33 -4.92
CA MET A 146 17.90 12.61 -3.79
C MET A 146 17.50 13.81 -2.95
N ASP A 147 16.96 14.86 -3.58
CA ASP A 147 16.50 16.04 -2.85
C ASP A 147 15.38 15.70 -1.85
N VAL A 148 14.51 14.74 -2.18
CA VAL A 148 13.39 14.31 -1.32
C VAL A 148 13.91 13.49 -0.15
N TYR A 149 14.71 12.47 -0.43
CA TYR A 149 15.16 11.52 0.59
C TYR A 149 16.21 12.11 1.53
N THR A 150 17.06 13.01 1.03
CA THR A 150 17.96 13.80 1.90
C THR A 150 17.16 14.69 2.85
N ARG A 151 16.01 15.23 2.41
CA ARG A 151 15.14 16.05 3.26
C ARG A 151 14.39 15.23 4.30
N LEU A 152 13.95 14.01 3.97
CA LEU A 152 13.39 13.08 4.95
C LEU A 152 14.45 12.70 5.99
N ALA A 153 15.63 12.29 5.53
CA ALA A 153 16.73 11.86 6.39
C ALA A 153 17.34 13.00 7.23
N ALA A 154 17.02 14.26 6.92
CA ALA A 154 17.44 15.40 7.74
C ALA A 154 16.66 15.50 9.07
N GLN A 155 15.62 14.69 9.27
CA GLN A 155 14.92 14.59 10.55
C GLN A 155 15.69 13.71 11.53
N GLU A 156 16.00 14.26 12.71
CA GLU A 156 16.89 13.60 13.69
C GLU A 156 16.38 12.25 14.22
N ASN A 157 15.07 11.98 14.16
CA ASN A 157 14.47 10.74 14.68
C ASN A 157 13.90 9.84 13.57
N LEU A 158 14.22 10.13 12.31
CA LEU A 158 13.74 9.36 11.16
C LEU A 158 14.93 8.73 10.43
N ASP A 159 15.08 7.42 10.57
CA ASP A 159 16.07 6.65 9.82
C ASP A 159 15.53 6.38 8.41
N VAL A 160 16.35 6.63 7.38
CA VAL A 160 15.92 6.44 5.98
C VAL A 160 16.86 5.47 5.30
N HIS A 161 16.30 4.40 4.75
CA HIS A 161 17.00 3.34 4.03
C HIS A 161 16.54 3.32 2.57
N ALA A 162 17.47 3.48 1.64
CA ALA A 162 17.21 3.40 0.21
C ALA A 162 17.87 2.15 -0.38
N TYR A 163 17.11 1.33 -1.12
CA TYR A 163 17.58 0.12 -1.79
C TYR A 163 17.56 0.35 -3.30
N ALA A 164 18.66 0.02 -3.97
CA ALA A 164 18.76 0.21 -5.41
C ALA A 164 19.77 -0.75 -6.07
N TYR A 165 19.46 -1.18 -7.28
CA TYR A 165 20.40 -1.92 -8.12
C TYR A 165 21.50 -1.00 -8.69
N PRO A 166 22.79 -1.44 -8.70
CA PRO A 166 23.88 -0.62 -9.19
C PRO A 166 23.94 -0.50 -10.72
N ASP A 167 23.27 0.52 -11.26
CA ASP A 167 23.38 0.95 -12.67
C ASP A 167 24.14 2.28 -12.84
N ALA A 168 24.24 3.07 -11.76
CA ALA A 168 24.92 4.35 -11.70
C ALA A 168 25.91 4.40 -10.52
N SER A 169 26.58 5.54 -10.33
CA SER A 169 27.40 5.78 -9.13
C SER A 169 26.49 6.13 -7.96
N VAL A 170 26.87 5.73 -6.74
CA VAL A 170 26.15 6.12 -5.54
C VAL A 170 26.23 7.64 -5.38
N PRO A 171 25.10 8.35 -5.25
CA PRO A 171 25.10 9.79 -5.07
C PRO A 171 25.71 10.18 -3.71
N ASP A 172 26.59 11.19 -3.73
CA ASP A 172 27.13 11.78 -2.50
C ASP A 172 26.01 12.47 -1.71
N HIS A 173 25.97 12.23 -0.39
CA HIS A 173 24.99 12.83 0.52
C HIS A 173 25.65 13.07 1.89
N ASP A 174 25.23 14.14 2.58
CA ASP A 174 25.76 14.58 3.89
C ASP A 174 24.70 14.41 4.98
N THR A 175 23.95 13.31 4.98
CA THR A 175 22.79 13.10 5.87
C THR A 175 22.74 11.64 6.31
N ASP A 176 21.96 11.31 7.34
CA ASP A 176 21.79 9.97 7.91
C ASP A 176 21.01 8.99 6.99
N LEU A 177 20.99 9.26 5.68
CA LEU A 177 20.44 8.37 4.67
C LEU A 177 21.37 7.16 4.49
N THR A 178 20.83 5.95 4.59
CA THR A 178 21.56 4.72 4.33
C THR A 178 21.20 4.19 2.95
N ILE A 179 22.17 4.12 2.03
CA ILE A 179 21.96 3.56 0.69
C ILE A 179 22.50 2.13 0.64
N HIS A 180 21.60 1.17 0.44
CA HIS A 180 21.89 -0.24 0.22
C HIS A 180 21.96 -0.53 -1.27
N VAL A 181 23.14 -0.97 -1.73
CA VAL A 181 23.40 -1.27 -3.14
C VAL A 181 23.36 -2.77 -3.36
N GLU A 182 22.24 -3.26 -3.87
CA GLU A 182 21.95 -4.69 -3.95
C GLU A 182 21.91 -5.19 -5.40
N ARG A 183 22.64 -6.27 -5.69
CA ARG A 183 22.73 -6.87 -7.03
C ARG A 183 21.76 -8.04 -7.22
N THR A 184 20.53 -7.85 -6.79
CA THR A 184 19.48 -8.87 -6.82
C THR A 184 18.36 -8.43 -7.75
N GLU A 185 17.84 -9.35 -8.56
CA GLU A 185 16.71 -9.10 -9.47
C GLU A 185 15.47 -8.63 -8.70
N GLU A 186 15.20 -9.19 -7.51
CA GLU A 186 14.14 -8.75 -6.60
C GLU A 186 14.20 -7.23 -6.33
N ILE A 187 15.36 -6.68 -5.98
CA ILE A 187 15.50 -5.22 -5.75
C ILE A 187 15.42 -4.43 -7.06
N ALA A 188 15.87 -5.00 -8.18
CA ALA A 188 15.83 -4.34 -9.48
C ALA A 188 14.43 -4.25 -10.09
N GLU A 189 13.54 -5.16 -9.72
CA GLU A 189 12.17 -5.29 -10.25
C GLU A 189 11.11 -4.79 -9.27
N SER A 190 11.46 -4.63 -7.98
CA SER A 190 10.54 -4.15 -6.95
C SER A 190 10.64 -2.64 -6.72
N TRP A 191 9.47 -2.01 -6.62
CA TRP A 191 9.27 -0.67 -6.10
C TRP A 191 8.57 -0.78 -4.74
N PHE A 192 9.15 -0.21 -3.70
CA PHE A 192 8.48 -0.20 -2.40
C PHE A 192 8.77 1.06 -1.61
N VAL A 193 7.84 1.45 -0.74
CA VAL A 193 8.03 2.47 0.30
C VAL A 193 7.33 1.98 1.55
N VAL A 194 8.08 1.75 2.63
CA VAL A 194 7.59 1.14 3.86
C VAL A 194 7.95 2.06 5.01
N TYR A 195 7.00 2.32 5.89
CA TYR A 195 7.18 3.12 7.09
C TYR A 195 6.70 2.35 8.31
N ASP A 196 7.60 2.14 9.27
CA ASP A 196 7.39 1.29 10.46
C ASP A 196 6.48 1.94 11.54
N GLY A 197 6.11 3.21 11.35
CA GLY A 197 5.29 3.93 12.31
C GLY A 197 5.94 4.17 13.67
N ASN A 198 7.26 3.99 13.80
CA ASN A 198 7.99 3.99 15.08
C ASN A 198 7.39 2.99 16.09
N GLY A 199 6.95 1.82 15.60
CA GLY A 199 6.28 0.79 16.41
C GLY A 199 4.85 1.14 16.86
N VAL A 200 4.25 2.21 16.33
CA VAL A 200 2.84 2.54 16.53
C VAL A 200 2.03 2.00 15.35
N ASP A 201 1.25 0.95 15.59
CA ASP A 201 0.54 0.20 14.52
C ASP A 201 -0.33 1.09 13.63
N VAL A 202 -1.07 2.05 14.19
CA VAL A 202 -1.92 2.95 13.40
C VAL A 202 -1.14 3.88 12.47
N ASN A 203 0.17 4.01 12.65
CA ASN A 203 1.03 4.85 11.83
C ASN A 203 1.71 4.07 10.70
N LYS A 204 1.75 2.74 10.79
CA LYS A 204 2.41 1.86 9.83
C LYS A 204 1.75 1.94 8.46
N CYS A 205 2.56 1.92 7.42
CA CYS A 205 2.09 1.80 6.06
C CYS A 205 3.19 1.24 5.15
N ALA A 206 2.77 0.57 4.09
CA ALA A 206 3.67 0.08 3.06
C ALA A 206 3.03 0.22 1.68
N LEU A 207 3.86 0.44 0.68
CA LEU A 207 3.60 0.28 -0.72
C LEU A 207 4.62 -0.74 -1.22
N LEU A 208 4.17 -1.78 -1.91
CA LEU A 208 5.02 -2.79 -2.53
C LEU A 208 4.45 -3.15 -3.91
N ALA A 209 5.27 -3.01 -4.94
CA ALA A 209 4.91 -3.36 -6.29
C ALA A 209 6.09 -3.96 -7.05
N GLU A 210 5.79 -4.73 -8.08
CA GLU A 210 6.73 -5.23 -9.06
C GLU A 210 6.32 -4.78 -10.47
N GLU A 211 7.32 -4.52 -11.31
CA GLU A 211 7.11 -4.20 -12.72
C GLU A 211 6.92 -5.50 -13.52
N ARG A 212 5.68 -5.82 -13.94
CA ARG A 212 5.39 -7.03 -14.74
C ARG A 212 5.37 -6.77 -16.26
N ASP A 213 5.02 -5.54 -16.66
CA ASP A 213 4.96 -5.09 -18.05
C ASP A 213 5.61 -3.70 -18.16
N ASP A 214 5.92 -3.24 -19.39
CA ASP A 214 6.59 -1.94 -19.63
C ASP A 214 5.82 -0.80 -18.96
N ARG A 215 6.37 -0.28 -17.84
CA ARG A 215 5.78 0.78 -17.01
C ARG A 215 4.43 0.45 -16.35
N ALA A 216 4.07 -0.83 -16.26
CA ALA A 216 2.88 -1.25 -15.54
C ALA A 216 3.29 -2.02 -14.27
N PHE A 217 2.87 -1.46 -13.14
CA PHE A 217 3.21 -1.96 -11.82
C PHE A 217 2.02 -2.72 -11.23
N TYR A 218 2.34 -3.86 -10.65
CA TYR A 218 1.42 -4.75 -9.97
C TYR A 218 1.85 -4.87 -8.53
N GLY A 219 0.95 -4.61 -7.60
CA GLY A 219 1.33 -4.56 -6.21
C GLY A 219 0.15 -4.24 -5.32
N PHE A 220 0.48 -3.86 -4.10
CA PHE A 220 -0.47 -3.35 -3.15
C PHE A 220 0.18 -2.28 -2.31
N TRP A 221 -0.67 -1.49 -1.69
CA TRP A 221 -0.33 -0.76 -0.50
C TRP A 221 -1.12 -1.31 0.68
N THR A 222 -0.63 -1.07 1.89
CA THR A 222 -1.24 -1.59 3.10
C THR A 222 -1.01 -0.68 4.28
N TYR A 223 -1.96 -0.67 5.21
CA TYR A 223 -1.83 -0.11 6.56
C TYR A 223 -1.86 -1.22 7.63
N ASP A 224 -1.84 -2.49 7.20
CA ASP A 224 -1.82 -3.63 8.11
C ASP A 224 -0.45 -3.69 8.81
N PRO A 225 -0.42 -3.64 10.15
CA PRO A 225 0.83 -3.63 10.89
C PRO A 225 1.61 -4.95 10.77
N GLU A 226 0.94 -6.09 10.62
CA GLU A 226 1.59 -7.39 10.52
C GLU A 226 2.31 -7.53 9.17
N THR A 227 1.68 -7.10 8.08
CA THR A 227 2.28 -7.07 6.74
C THR A 227 3.43 -6.07 6.68
N VAL A 228 3.28 -4.87 7.26
CA VAL A 228 4.36 -3.87 7.32
C VAL A 228 5.56 -4.42 8.08
N ASP A 229 5.35 -4.98 9.26
CA ASP A 229 6.43 -5.55 10.08
C ASP A 229 7.14 -6.69 9.35
N TRP A 230 6.38 -7.55 8.66
CA TRP A 230 6.95 -8.63 7.85
C TRP A 230 7.87 -8.10 6.74
N ILE A 231 7.47 -7.03 6.03
CA ILE A 231 8.29 -6.44 4.97
C ILE A 231 9.57 -5.84 5.56
N VAL A 232 9.47 -5.10 6.67
CA VAL A 232 10.63 -4.52 7.36
C VAL A 232 11.60 -5.62 7.80
N ASP A 233 11.12 -6.63 8.51
CA ASP A 233 11.93 -7.78 8.97
C ASP A 233 12.60 -8.49 7.80
N TYR A 234 11.90 -8.66 6.67
CA TYR A 234 12.45 -9.27 5.47
C TYR A 234 13.59 -8.43 4.89
N LEU A 235 13.38 -7.11 4.71
CA LEU A 235 14.39 -6.20 4.15
C LEU A 235 15.64 -6.15 5.04
N GLU A 236 15.48 -6.03 6.35
CA GLU A 236 16.60 -5.99 7.29
C GLU A 236 17.38 -7.32 7.34
N SER A 237 16.68 -8.45 7.27
CA SER A 237 17.29 -9.78 7.31
C SER A 237 18.00 -10.15 6.00
N ALA A 238 17.37 -9.85 4.86
CA ALA A 238 17.86 -10.20 3.54
C ALA A 238 18.92 -9.22 3.03
N TYR A 239 18.74 -7.92 3.30
CA TYR A 239 19.49 -6.82 2.69
C TYR A 239 20.12 -5.85 3.70
N GLY A 240 19.84 -5.97 5.00
CA GLY A 240 20.42 -5.10 6.04
C GLY A 240 21.92 -5.31 6.31
N ARG A 241 22.63 -6.11 5.51
CA ARG A 241 24.10 -6.22 5.60
C ARG A 241 24.76 -5.15 4.76
N ILE A 242 25.06 -4.02 5.41
CA ILE A 242 25.99 -3.03 4.88
C ILE A 242 27.32 -3.74 4.56
N GLU A 243 27.66 -3.87 3.28
CA GLU A 243 29.01 -4.29 2.87
C GLU A 243 30.00 -3.24 3.43
N GLN A 244 30.81 -3.65 4.41
CA GLN A 244 31.92 -2.86 4.97
C GLN A 244 33.09 -2.73 3.99
#